data_AF-A0A9X3JWM8-F1
#
_entry.id   AF-A0A9X3JWM8-F1
#
_cell.length_a   1.000
_cell.length_b   1.000
_cell.length_c   1.000
_cell.angle_alpha   90.00
_cell.angle_beta   90.00
_cell.angle_gamma   90.00
#
_symmetry.space_group_name_H-M   'P 1'
#
loop_
_entity.id
_entity.type
_entity.pdbx_description
1 polymer ?
#
loop_
_entity_poly.entity_id
_entity_poly.type
_entity_poly.pdbx_seq_one_letter_code
_entity_poly.pdbx_strand_id
1 'polypeptide(L)'
;MRPGHWYRISGDGPDLGLVPTALGTRYLADNDPARDPRLNPPWSAKERLRRLLGREWRSPWRGRVGFRAITEAWNSAVFASRCGPCGSMVVFGGGHADYYGADVHAFDLASRTWARISDGWLGGTPSQYGEGARYPAAHYPNGSPLPPHTYDYVQYDPVTNDYLLAKGQVELGDHVEAIAIPHLFNLTQRRWRHGPHHPHAVLNSGGCSAWDAARRVLWVHSGDDGGGNTFIGFIPDGENRDGSFGRWTTLHDSKLRGTANHNAMQHVPTLDLLVIACHARDALGAVAPGRPDAPLSWLASCGERPRLAEYAALQFAPRSGALVYCAPRDGGAVYAIEPPDSLLSCAKAARWSWRRVDAPDRTLDPFEDAAQSSRGAVNRSHLFGRLRIATFDDGDYAVLVRHVDSPVYAMRLPG
;
A
#
# COMPACT_ATOMS: atom_id res chain seq x y z
N MET A 1 2.29 -21.79 -12.47
CA MET A 1 1.25 -21.72 -11.41
C MET A 1 -0.09 -22.11 -12.00
N ARG A 2 -0.90 -22.92 -11.31
CA ARG A 2 -2.30 -23.17 -11.72
C ARG A 2 -3.13 -21.90 -11.47
N PRO A 3 -3.96 -21.44 -12.43
CA PRO A 3 -4.81 -20.28 -12.22
C PRO A 3 -5.74 -20.46 -11.00
N GLY A 4 -5.93 -19.39 -10.23
CA GLY A 4 -6.83 -19.40 -9.05
C GLY A 4 -6.26 -20.06 -7.79
N HIS A 5 -5.00 -20.52 -7.79
CA HIS A 5 -4.34 -21.06 -6.60
C HIS A 5 -3.26 -20.11 -6.06
N TRP A 6 -3.25 -19.92 -4.75
CA TRP A 6 -2.18 -19.24 -4.03
C TRP A 6 -0.96 -20.16 -3.87
N TYR A 7 0.23 -19.56 -3.94
CA TYR A 7 1.52 -20.21 -3.72
C TYR A 7 2.41 -19.33 -2.83
N ARG A 8 3.14 -19.93 -1.89
CA ARG A 8 4.28 -19.31 -1.21
C ARG A 8 5.43 -19.19 -2.20
N ILE A 9 5.89 -17.98 -2.50
CA ILE A 9 7.01 -17.78 -3.43
C ILE A 9 8.33 -17.45 -2.71
N SER A 10 8.29 -17.22 -1.40
CA SER A 10 9.49 -17.00 -0.56
C SER A 10 9.41 -17.78 0.76
N GLY A 11 10.39 -17.56 1.64
CA GLY A 11 10.47 -18.19 2.95
C GLY A 11 11.31 -19.47 2.98
N ASP A 12 11.11 -20.26 4.03
CA ASP A 12 11.87 -21.49 4.33
C ASP A 12 11.43 -22.68 3.47
N GLY A 13 10.18 -22.70 3.01
CA GLY A 13 9.60 -23.75 2.17
C GLY A 13 8.65 -23.15 1.14
N PRO A 14 9.15 -22.44 0.12
CA PRO A 14 8.31 -21.96 -0.97
C PRO A 14 7.76 -23.14 -1.77
N ASP A 15 6.59 -22.95 -2.39
CA ASP A 15 5.92 -23.96 -3.18
C ASP A 15 6.58 -24.13 -4.56
N LEU A 16 5.96 -24.89 -5.46
CA LEU A 16 6.37 -25.06 -6.87
C LEU A 16 7.77 -25.70 -7.04
N GLY A 17 8.27 -26.38 -6.00
CA GLY A 17 9.63 -26.95 -6.01
C GLY A 17 10.73 -25.90 -5.98
N LEU A 18 10.41 -24.65 -5.59
CA LEU A 18 11.40 -23.59 -5.45
C LEU A 18 12.35 -23.88 -4.29
N VAL A 19 13.61 -23.46 -4.45
CA VAL A 19 14.59 -23.53 -3.36
C VAL A 19 14.24 -22.52 -2.25
N PRO A 20 14.53 -22.83 -0.98
CA PRO A 20 14.38 -21.88 0.12
C PRO A 20 15.09 -20.56 -0.18
N THR A 21 14.50 -19.48 0.28
CA THR A 21 15.07 -18.14 0.09
C THR A 21 16.36 -18.00 0.93
N ALA A 22 17.33 -17.19 0.49
CA ALA A 22 18.57 -16.99 1.22
C ALA A 22 18.34 -16.43 2.64
N LEU A 23 19.09 -16.94 3.63
CA LEU A 23 19.03 -16.44 5.01
C LEU A 23 19.26 -14.92 5.06
N GLY A 24 18.49 -14.22 5.91
CA GLY A 24 18.58 -12.77 6.04
C GLY A 24 17.84 -11.99 4.96
N THR A 25 17.15 -12.67 4.04
CA THR A 25 16.35 -12.05 2.98
C THR A 25 15.01 -12.75 2.77
N ARG A 26 14.67 -13.73 3.63
CA ARG A 26 13.52 -14.62 3.46
C ARG A 26 12.23 -13.88 3.74
N TYR A 27 12.28 -13.06 4.78
CA TYR A 27 11.15 -12.34 5.32
C TYR A 27 11.48 -10.85 5.41
N LEU A 28 10.45 -10.02 5.38
CA LEU A 28 10.60 -8.58 5.56
C LEU A 28 11.27 -8.27 6.92
N ALA A 29 10.97 -9.03 7.97
CA ALA A 29 11.57 -8.92 9.30
C ALA A 29 13.08 -9.19 9.36
N ASP A 30 13.66 -9.81 8.33
CA ASP A 30 15.11 -9.96 8.22
C ASP A 30 15.81 -8.62 7.92
N ASN A 31 15.06 -7.64 7.42
CA ASN A 31 15.53 -6.31 7.05
C ASN A 31 15.28 -5.25 8.12
N ASP A 32 14.83 -5.63 9.33
CA ASP A 32 14.56 -4.69 10.43
C ASP A 32 15.84 -3.93 10.84
N PRO A 33 15.91 -2.59 10.66
CA PRO A 33 17.09 -1.80 11.02
C PRO A 33 17.38 -1.84 12.53
N ALA A 34 16.38 -2.15 13.37
CA ALA A 34 16.63 -2.31 14.80
C ALA A 34 17.50 -3.53 15.10
N ARG A 35 17.57 -4.54 14.22
CA ARG A 35 18.39 -5.75 14.36
C ARG A 35 19.80 -5.63 13.75
N ASP A 36 20.08 -4.54 13.04
CA ASP A 36 21.39 -4.28 12.47
C ASP A 36 22.30 -3.59 13.51
N PRO A 37 23.37 -4.23 14.00
CA PRO A 37 24.26 -3.65 15.00
C PRO A 37 25.02 -2.42 14.53
N ARG A 38 25.16 -2.22 13.21
CA ARG A 38 25.83 -1.04 12.64
C ARG A 38 24.92 0.18 12.73
N LEU A 39 23.62 -0.03 12.51
CA LEU A 39 22.62 1.03 12.52
C LEU A 39 22.03 1.30 13.90
N ASN A 40 21.91 0.25 14.73
CA ASN A 40 21.38 0.33 16.08
C ASN A 40 22.38 -0.24 17.10
N PRO A 41 23.53 0.42 17.34
CA PRO A 41 24.49 -0.03 18.33
C PRO A 41 23.86 -0.02 19.74
N PRO A 42 24.25 -0.91 20.66
CA PRO A 42 23.69 -0.94 22.00
C PRO A 42 24.22 0.23 22.84
N TRP A 43 23.36 1.18 23.21
CA TRP A 43 23.79 2.38 23.96
C TRP A 43 23.99 2.18 25.47
N SER A 44 23.73 0.98 25.99
CA SER A 44 23.98 0.67 27.42
C SER A 44 24.38 -0.78 27.63
N ALA A 45 25.07 -1.04 28.74
CA ALA A 45 25.38 -2.41 29.18
C ALA A 45 24.11 -3.26 29.39
N LYS A 46 23.04 -2.62 29.89
CA LYS A 46 21.72 -3.26 30.02
C LYS A 46 21.17 -3.73 28.67
N GLU A 47 21.28 -2.89 27.63
CA GLU A 47 20.86 -3.26 26.28
C GLU A 47 21.75 -4.36 25.69
N ARG A 48 23.07 -4.32 25.92
CA ARG A 48 23.98 -5.41 25.52
C ARG A 48 23.57 -6.74 26.14
N LEU A 49 23.35 -6.78 27.46
CA LEU A 49 22.91 -7.98 28.17
C LEU A 49 21.54 -8.46 27.65
N ARG A 50 20.62 -7.53 27.40
CA ARG A 50 19.29 -7.84 26.84
C ARG A 50 19.40 -8.57 25.50
N ARG A 51 20.27 -8.08 24.60
CA ARG A 51 20.54 -8.69 23.29
C ARG A 51 21.24 -10.06 23.42
N LEU A 52 22.20 -10.19 24.35
CA LEU A 52 22.86 -11.48 24.65
C LEU A 52 21.86 -12.54 25.14
N LEU A 53 20.79 -12.13 25.83
CA LEU A 53 19.69 -12.99 26.27
C LEU A 53 18.63 -13.24 25.17
N GLY A 54 18.89 -12.87 23.91
CA GLY A 54 18.00 -13.12 22.79
C GLY A 54 16.70 -12.30 22.79
N ARG A 55 16.62 -11.24 23.60
CA ARG A 55 15.42 -10.37 23.64
C ARG A 55 15.42 -9.42 22.43
N GLU A 56 14.22 -9.01 22.00
CA GLU A 56 14.01 -8.10 20.84
C GLU A 56 14.90 -6.87 20.91
N TRP A 57 15.31 -6.24 19.82
CA TRP A 57 16.18 -5.06 19.88
C TRP A 57 15.39 -3.79 20.15
N ARG A 58 15.95 -2.84 20.92
CA ARG A 58 15.34 -1.53 21.18
C ARG A 58 16.03 -0.50 20.31
N SER A 59 15.25 0.30 19.60
CA SER A 59 15.68 1.47 18.83
C SER A 59 14.82 2.68 19.21
N PRO A 60 15.27 3.92 18.95
CA PRO A 60 14.47 5.13 19.22
C PRO A 60 13.18 5.12 18.39
N TRP A 61 13.26 4.60 17.16
CA TRP A 61 12.19 4.58 16.19
C TRP A 61 11.23 3.39 16.32
N ARG A 62 11.35 2.57 17.38
CA ARG A 62 10.54 1.34 17.54
C ARG A 62 9.04 1.62 17.60
N GLY A 63 8.60 2.70 18.25
CA GLY A 63 7.17 2.88 18.55
C GLY A 63 6.60 1.78 19.45
N ARG A 64 5.27 1.69 19.49
CA ARG A 64 4.51 0.73 20.32
C ARG A 64 4.60 -0.68 19.78
N VAL A 65 4.38 -0.84 18.48
CA VAL A 65 4.30 -2.14 17.79
C VAL A 65 5.66 -2.60 17.29
N GLY A 66 6.55 -1.68 16.91
CA GLY A 66 7.81 -2.04 16.28
C GLY A 66 7.69 -2.21 14.77
N PHE A 67 8.73 -2.78 14.17
CA PHE A 67 8.85 -3.03 12.74
C PHE A 67 7.64 -3.78 12.14
N ARG A 68 6.94 -4.59 12.94
CA ARG A 68 5.71 -5.29 12.55
C ARG A 68 4.59 -4.34 12.08
N ALA A 69 4.59 -3.08 12.52
CA ALA A 69 3.60 -2.09 12.10
C ALA A 69 3.57 -1.88 10.58
N ILE A 70 4.67 -2.13 9.87
CA ILE A 70 4.72 -2.03 8.40
C ILE A 70 3.62 -2.88 7.75
N THR A 71 3.29 -4.05 8.32
CA THR A 71 2.17 -4.89 7.83
C THR A 71 0.97 -4.93 8.78
N GLU A 72 1.16 -4.72 10.08
CA GLU A 72 0.10 -4.90 11.07
C GLU A 72 -0.60 -3.60 11.49
N ALA A 73 -0.10 -2.45 11.06
CA ALA A 73 -0.83 -1.20 11.08
C ALA A 73 -1.45 -0.93 9.69
N TRP A 74 -2.07 0.24 9.55
CA TRP A 74 -2.84 0.63 8.37
C TRP A 74 -1.94 1.09 7.21
N ASN A 75 -1.20 0.16 6.59
CA ASN A 75 -0.20 0.47 5.55
C ASN A 75 -0.36 -0.36 4.27
N SER A 76 -0.02 0.25 3.14
CA SER A 76 -0.01 -0.33 1.80
C SER A 76 1.36 -0.71 1.27
N ALA A 77 1.34 -1.51 0.20
CA ALA A 77 2.46 -1.75 -0.70
C ALA A 77 2.18 -1.13 -2.08
N VAL A 78 3.17 -1.10 -2.97
CA VAL A 78 2.98 -0.91 -4.41
C VAL A 78 3.75 -1.98 -5.18
N PHE A 79 3.33 -2.30 -6.40
CA PHE A 79 4.15 -3.08 -7.33
C PHE A 79 4.91 -2.13 -8.25
N ALA A 80 6.23 -2.10 -8.11
CA ALA A 80 7.12 -1.25 -8.88
C ALA A 80 7.79 -2.07 -10.00
N SER A 81 7.20 -2.02 -11.21
CA SER A 81 7.62 -2.84 -12.34
C SER A 81 9.04 -2.58 -12.86
N ARG A 82 9.66 -1.45 -12.50
CA ARG A 82 11.06 -1.12 -12.86
C ARG A 82 12.03 -1.24 -11.67
N CYS A 83 11.58 -1.78 -10.54
CA CYS A 83 12.44 -2.07 -9.40
C CYS A 83 12.84 -3.55 -9.46
N GLY A 84 14.00 -3.83 -10.05
CA GLY A 84 14.47 -5.19 -10.29
C GLY A 84 13.97 -5.81 -11.62
N PRO A 85 14.47 -6.99 -12.03
CA PRO A 85 14.22 -7.55 -13.36
C PRO A 85 12.76 -7.93 -13.64
N CYS A 86 12.04 -8.39 -12.62
CA CYS A 86 10.63 -8.77 -12.71
C CYS A 86 9.71 -7.81 -11.93
N GLY A 87 10.24 -6.64 -11.55
CA GLY A 87 9.59 -5.73 -10.61
C GLY A 87 9.68 -6.21 -9.15
N SER A 88 9.29 -5.31 -8.24
CA SER A 88 9.31 -5.56 -6.80
C SER A 88 8.04 -5.10 -6.10
N MET A 89 7.65 -5.79 -5.04
CA MET A 89 6.71 -5.24 -4.06
C MET A 89 7.46 -4.29 -3.13
N VAL A 90 7.08 -3.02 -3.11
CA VAL A 90 7.71 -1.99 -2.27
C VAL A 90 6.77 -1.63 -1.12
N VAL A 91 7.29 -1.63 0.10
CA VAL A 91 6.55 -1.32 1.33
C VAL A 91 7.23 -0.22 2.14
N PHE A 92 6.41 0.63 2.74
CA PHE A 92 6.80 1.74 3.60
C PHE A 92 5.63 2.10 4.54
N GLY A 93 5.94 2.59 5.73
CA GLY A 93 4.97 3.09 6.69
C GLY A 93 5.21 2.55 8.10
N GLY A 94 4.13 2.31 8.81
CA GLY A 94 4.13 1.88 10.20
C GLY A 94 3.45 2.93 11.07
N GLY A 95 4.02 4.13 11.07
CA GLY A 95 3.43 5.42 11.41
C GLY A 95 2.66 5.58 12.71
N HIS A 96 2.07 6.78 12.87
CA HIS A 96 1.34 7.19 14.07
C HIS A 96 2.20 7.03 15.32
N ALA A 97 1.87 6.09 16.22
CA ALA A 97 2.67 5.70 17.38
C ALA A 97 3.24 4.26 17.27
N ASP A 98 2.97 3.56 16.17
CA ASP A 98 3.24 2.13 16.03
C ASP A 98 4.68 1.85 15.64
N TYR A 99 5.21 2.62 14.69
CA TYR A 99 6.60 2.56 14.23
C TYR A 99 7.03 3.89 13.61
N TYR A 100 8.20 4.40 14.02
CA TYR A 100 8.69 5.72 13.59
C TYR A 100 9.81 5.64 12.54
N GLY A 101 10.20 4.43 12.11
CA GLY A 101 11.23 4.24 11.08
C GLY A 101 10.76 4.72 9.70
N ALA A 102 11.68 5.29 8.93
CA ALA A 102 11.40 5.81 7.58
C ALA A 102 12.07 4.97 6.47
N ASP A 103 12.44 3.74 6.82
CA ASP A 103 13.08 2.77 5.94
C ASP A 103 12.10 2.21 4.90
N VAL A 104 12.64 1.93 3.72
CA VAL A 104 11.89 1.42 2.56
C VAL A 104 12.41 0.03 2.22
N HIS A 105 11.49 -0.90 2.00
CA HIS A 105 11.83 -2.29 1.68
C HIS A 105 11.23 -2.70 0.36
N ALA A 106 11.96 -3.56 -0.35
CA ALA A 106 11.52 -4.16 -1.61
C ALA A 106 11.67 -5.67 -1.57
N PHE A 107 10.65 -6.38 -2.04
CA PHE A 107 10.72 -7.79 -2.38
C PHE A 107 10.84 -7.94 -3.88
N ASP A 108 12.02 -8.35 -4.35
CA ASP A 108 12.28 -8.58 -5.78
C ASP A 108 11.66 -9.91 -6.22
N LEU A 109 10.79 -9.88 -7.25
CA LEU A 109 10.09 -11.07 -7.72
C LEU A 109 11.00 -12.09 -8.42
N ALA A 110 12.10 -11.64 -9.01
CA ALA A 110 13.01 -12.51 -9.75
C ALA A 110 13.90 -13.33 -8.79
N SER A 111 14.52 -12.66 -7.82
CA SER A 111 15.37 -13.31 -6.81
C SER A 111 14.56 -13.90 -5.65
N ARG A 112 13.32 -13.43 -5.45
CA ARG A 112 12.41 -13.80 -4.35
C ARG A 112 12.96 -13.40 -2.97
N THR A 113 13.69 -12.29 -2.92
CA THR A 113 14.41 -11.83 -1.71
C THR A 113 13.94 -10.45 -1.28
N TRP A 114 13.81 -10.25 0.03
CA TRP A 114 13.64 -8.94 0.63
C TRP A 114 14.96 -8.19 0.78
N ALA A 115 14.93 -6.88 0.51
CA ALA A 115 16.03 -5.97 0.79
C ALA A 115 15.52 -4.64 1.35
N ARG A 116 16.23 -4.11 2.35
CA ARG A 116 16.12 -2.70 2.76
C ARG A 116 16.80 -1.83 1.72
N ILE A 117 16.04 -1.03 0.99
CA ILE A 117 16.54 -0.16 -0.09
C ILE A 117 16.74 1.29 0.34
N SER A 118 16.24 1.66 1.52
CA SER A 118 16.58 2.89 2.23
C SER A 118 16.55 2.63 3.73
N ASP A 119 17.55 3.14 4.46
CA ASP A 119 17.59 3.07 5.92
C ASP A 119 16.68 4.12 6.59
N GLY A 120 16.15 5.07 5.83
CA GLY A 120 15.40 6.19 6.39
C GLY A 120 16.27 7.10 7.26
N TRP A 121 15.64 7.79 8.23
CA TRP A 121 16.37 8.56 9.23
C TRP A 121 16.59 7.73 10.49
N LEU A 122 17.85 7.50 10.86
CA LEU A 122 18.28 6.72 12.03
C LEU A 122 19.17 7.52 13.00
N GLY A 123 19.43 8.79 12.70
CA GLY A 123 20.35 9.64 13.47
C GLY A 123 19.72 10.39 14.64
N GLY A 124 18.41 10.24 14.86
CA GLY A 124 17.69 10.98 15.89
C GLY A 124 17.93 10.46 17.31
N THR A 125 17.88 11.37 18.29
CA THR A 125 17.80 11.00 19.71
C THR A 125 16.41 10.46 20.05
N PRO A 126 16.23 9.75 21.19
CA PRO A 126 14.91 9.31 21.63
C PRO A 126 13.84 10.40 21.73
N SER A 127 14.21 11.68 21.96
CA SER A 127 13.25 12.79 22.02
C SER A 127 12.86 13.33 20.64
N GLN A 128 13.58 12.93 19.60
CA GLN A 128 13.26 13.28 18.21
C GLN A 128 12.42 12.20 17.52
N TYR A 129 12.21 11.07 18.19
CA TYR A 129 11.17 10.09 17.88
C TYR A 129 10.13 10.11 19.00
N GLY A 130 8.98 9.48 18.77
CA GLY A 130 7.98 9.36 19.82
C GLY A 130 7.06 10.56 19.97
N GLU A 131 6.15 10.43 20.92
CA GLU A 131 5.08 11.38 21.17
C GLU A 131 5.60 12.80 21.43
N GLY A 132 5.06 13.77 20.69
CA GLY A 132 5.43 15.17 20.79
C GLY A 132 6.61 15.61 19.89
N ALA A 133 7.28 14.68 19.19
CA ALA A 133 8.26 15.05 18.19
C ALA A 133 7.56 15.67 16.96
N ARG A 134 7.91 16.92 16.63
CA ARG A 134 7.24 17.72 15.58
C ARG A 134 8.17 18.15 14.47
N TYR A 135 7.71 17.99 13.23
CA TYR A 135 8.39 18.25 11.97
C TYR A 135 7.41 18.97 11.03
N PRO A 136 7.35 20.31 11.05
CA PRO A 136 6.35 21.08 10.30
C PRO A 136 6.36 20.85 8.78
N ALA A 137 7.51 20.43 8.22
CA ALA A 137 7.65 20.12 6.81
C ALA A 137 7.36 18.65 6.46
N ALA A 138 6.85 17.87 7.41
CA ALA A 138 6.49 16.45 7.30
C ALA A 138 7.63 15.49 6.91
N HIS A 139 8.88 15.90 7.10
CA HIS A 139 10.06 15.07 6.86
C HIS A 139 11.09 15.18 7.98
N TYR A 140 11.84 14.10 8.18
CA TYR A 140 13.03 14.05 9.00
C TYR A 140 14.19 14.85 8.37
N PRO A 141 15.26 15.17 9.12
CA PRO A 141 16.35 16.02 8.64
C PRO A 141 17.08 15.55 7.37
N ASN A 142 17.03 14.25 7.05
CA ASN A 142 17.58 13.70 5.80
C ASN A 142 16.61 13.76 4.60
N GLY A 143 15.42 14.35 4.78
CA GLY A 143 14.37 14.45 3.78
C GLY A 143 13.43 13.25 3.67
N SER A 144 13.64 12.16 4.45
CA SER A 144 12.66 11.05 4.47
C SER A 144 11.38 11.49 5.19
N PRO A 145 10.18 11.07 4.73
CA PRO A 145 8.93 11.39 5.39
C PRO A 145 8.90 10.89 6.84
N LEU A 146 8.14 11.59 7.69
CA LEU A 146 7.62 10.95 8.90
C LEU A 146 6.68 9.84 8.44
N PRO A 147 6.87 8.58 8.88
CA PRO A 147 6.03 7.48 8.40
C PRO A 147 4.59 7.73 8.82
N PRO A 148 3.63 7.83 7.88
CA PRO A 148 2.23 7.80 8.24
C PRO A 148 1.72 6.37 8.28
N HIS A 149 0.51 6.18 8.80
CA HIS A 149 -0.34 5.12 8.28
C HIS A 149 -0.66 5.45 6.83
N THR A 150 -0.14 4.64 5.91
CA THR A 150 -0.27 4.92 4.47
C THR A 150 -1.66 4.58 3.92
N TYR A 151 -2.48 3.79 4.63
CA TYR A 151 -3.77 3.27 4.15
C TYR A 151 -3.63 2.76 2.72
N ASP A 152 -4.28 3.37 1.74
CA ASP A 152 -4.03 3.15 0.30
C ASP A 152 -3.72 4.47 -0.41
N TYR A 153 -2.99 5.38 0.24
CA TYR A 153 -2.51 6.66 -0.31
C TYR A 153 -1.22 6.53 -1.14
N VAL A 154 -0.90 5.32 -1.58
CA VAL A 154 0.38 5.03 -2.22
C VAL A 154 0.17 4.39 -3.56
N GLN A 155 0.93 4.85 -4.55
CA GLN A 155 0.89 4.34 -5.91
C GLN A 155 2.31 4.38 -6.51
N TYR A 156 2.46 3.77 -7.68
CA TYR A 156 3.73 3.72 -8.38
C TYR A 156 3.63 4.48 -9.71
N ASP A 157 4.55 5.42 -9.96
CA ASP A 157 4.75 6.04 -11.26
C ASP A 157 5.87 5.31 -12.03
N PRO A 158 5.54 4.52 -13.07
CA PRO A 158 6.54 3.82 -13.86
C PRO A 158 7.42 4.76 -14.67
N VAL A 159 6.99 5.97 -15.01
CA VAL A 159 7.74 6.87 -15.89
C VAL A 159 9.01 7.35 -15.22
N THR A 160 8.91 7.86 -14.00
CA THR A 160 10.03 8.36 -13.19
C THR A 160 10.60 7.28 -12.25
N ASN A 161 9.95 6.12 -12.16
CA ASN A 161 10.29 5.04 -11.23
C ASN A 161 10.16 5.49 -9.76
N ASP A 162 9.05 6.15 -9.44
CA ASP A 162 8.79 6.69 -8.10
C ASP A 162 7.73 5.88 -7.35
N TYR A 163 8.00 5.58 -6.09
CA TYR A 163 6.98 5.29 -5.09
C TYR A 163 6.36 6.62 -4.65
N LEU A 164 5.06 6.77 -4.85
CA LEU A 164 4.32 7.96 -4.47
C LEU A 164 3.58 7.71 -3.16
N LEU A 165 3.62 8.68 -2.26
CA LEU A 165 2.84 8.75 -1.03
C LEU A 165 2.14 10.10 -0.99
N ALA A 166 0.82 10.13 -1.09
CA ALA A 166 0.08 11.41 -1.14
C ALA A 166 0.02 12.17 0.20
N LYS A 167 0.20 11.44 1.31
CA LYS A 167 -0.05 11.93 2.68
C LYS A 167 1.26 12.15 3.42
N GLY A 168 1.34 13.26 4.17
CA GLY A 168 2.35 13.50 5.20
C GLY A 168 1.74 13.57 6.59
N GLN A 169 2.58 13.66 7.61
CA GLN A 169 2.19 14.03 8.98
C GLN A 169 3.26 14.91 9.60
N VAL A 170 2.88 15.84 10.46
CA VAL A 170 3.82 16.81 11.07
C VAL A 170 4.28 16.41 12.46
N GLU A 171 3.74 15.34 13.03
CA GLU A 171 4.13 14.88 14.36
C GLU A 171 4.08 13.36 14.49
N LEU A 172 4.69 12.86 15.55
CA LEU A 172 4.70 11.46 15.96
C LEU A 172 3.92 11.31 17.27
N GLY A 173 3.30 10.14 17.48
CA GLY A 173 2.51 9.86 18.69
C GLY A 173 1.05 9.56 18.37
N ASP A 174 0.16 9.63 19.37
CA ASP A 174 -1.24 9.19 19.25
C ASP A 174 -2.18 10.20 18.60
N HIS A 175 -1.75 11.46 18.52
CA HIS A 175 -2.57 12.56 18.05
C HIS A 175 -1.87 13.23 16.88
N VAL A 176 -1.69 12.50 15.76
CA VAL A 176 -0.96 13.02 14.61
C VAL A 176 -1.82 13.95 13.75
N GLU A 177 -1.30 15.13 13.46
CA GLU A 177 -1.81 16.05 12.44
C GLU A 177 -1.34 15.59 11.05
N ALA A 178 -2.29 15.16 10.22
CA ALA A 178 -2.06 14.82 8.82
C ALA A 178 -1.99 16.09 7.96
N ILE A 179 -1.09 16.08 6.96
CA ILE A 179 -0.90 17.22 6.05
C ILE A 179 -0.81 16.76 4.60
N ALA A 180 -1.31 17.57 3.68
CA ALA A 180 -1.25 17.31 2.23
C ALA A 180 0.10 17.72 1.63
N ILE A 181 1.17 17.05 2.07
CA ILE A 181 2.52 17.11 1.47
C ILE A 181 2.81 15.71 0.91
N PRO A 182 2.87 15.54 -0.41
CA PRO A 182 3.15 14.25 -1.01
C PRO A 182 4.66 13.99 -0.96
N HIS A 183 5.05 12.73 -0.84
CA HIS A 183 6.44 12.28 -0.86
C HIS A 183 6.65 11.31 -2.00
N LEU A 184 7.82 11.42 -2.65
CA LEU A 184 8.20 10.61 -3.79
C LEU A 184 9.54 9.95 -3.48
N PHE A 185 9.58 8.62 -3.41
CA PHE A 185 10.84 7.89 -3.29
C PHE A 185 11.25 7.40 -4.68
N ASN A 186 12.32 7.97 -5.22
CA ASN A 186 12.86 7.52 -6.48
C ASN A 186 13.58 6.19 -6.28
N LEU A 187 13.06 5.12 -6.88
CA LEU A 187 13.56 3.76 -6.67
C LEU A 187 14.92 3.51 -7.33
N THR A 188 15.27 4.29 -8.36
CA THR A 188 16.59 4.24 -9.00
C THR A 188 17.65 4.93 -8.15
N GLN A 189 17.39 6.17 -7.75
CA GLN A 189 18.32 7.01 -6.98
C GLN A 189 18.31 6.70 -5.47
N ARG A 190 17.30 5.97 -5.00
CA ARG A 190 17.03 5.64 -3.59
C ARG A 190 16.95 6.89 -2.71
N ARG A 191 16.29 7.92 -3.20
CA ARG A 191 16.18 9.23 -2.53
C ARG A 191 14.74 9.70 -2.46
N TRP A 192 14.38 10.23 -1.29
CA TRP A 192 13.11 10.93 -1.08
C TRP A 192 13.15 12.35 -1.64
N ARG A 193 12.03 12.75 -2.24
CA ARG A 193 11.64 14.11 -2.59
C ARG A 193 10.26 14.37 -1.99
N HIS A 194 9.85 15.63 -1.93
CA HIS A 194 8.53 16.02 -1.45
C HIS A 194 7.90 17.00 -2.43
N GLY A 195 6.57 16.99 -2.52
CA GLY A 195 5.82 17.98 -3.27
C GLY A 195 5.37 19.15 -2.41
N PRO A 196 4.68 20.13 -3.01
CA PRO A 196 4.20 21.31 -2.31
C PRO A 196 3.10 20.95 -1.31
N HIS A 197 2.97 21.74 -0.24
CA HIS A 197 1.84 21.66 0.68
C HIS A 197 0.57 22.21 0.01
N HIS A 198 -0.52 21.45 0.02
CA HIS A 198 -1.83 21.99 -0.34
C HIS A 198 -2.51 22.67 0.86
N PRO A 199 -2.80 23.99 0.83
CA PRO A 199 -3.19 24.76 2.02
C PRO A 199 -4.57 24.42 2.59
N HIS A 200 -5.41 23.71 1.85
CA HIS A 200 -6.81 23.42 2.23
C HIS A 200 -7.18 21.93 2.22
N ALA A 201 -6.28 21.06 1.75
CA ALA A 201 -6.62 19.65 1.62
C ALA A 201 -6.26 18.94 2.91
N VAL A 202 -7.20 18.16 3.44
CA VAL A 202 -7.02 17.37 4.65
C VAL A 202 -7.07 15.91 4.25
N LEU A 203 -5.89 15.26 4.19
CA LEU A 203 -5.70 13.86 3.82
C LEU A 203 -5.60 12.98 5.06
N ASN A 204 -6.73 12.74 5.71
CA ASN A 204 -6.76 12.02 6.97
C ASN A 204 -6.76 10.49 6.82
N SER A 205 -6.87 9.80 7.94
CA SER A 205 -6.92 8.35 8.02
C SER A 205 -8.04 7.72 7.18
N GLY A 206 -7.78 6.54 6.63
CA GLY A 206 -8.78 5.74 5.93
C GLY A 206 -9.03 6.09 4.47
N GLY A 207 -8.29 7.01 3.85
CA GLY A 207 -8.48 7.29 2.42
C GLY A 207 -7.90 6.24 1.48
N CYS A 208 -8.09 6.48 0.18
CA CYS A 208 -7.64 5.62 -0.91
C CYS A 208 -7.13 6.45 -2.09
N SER A 209 -6.40 5.81 -2.99
CA SER A 209 -5.82 6.47 -4.16
C SER A 209 -5.83 5.56 -5.38
N ALA A 210 -5.63 6.15 -6.56
CA ALA A 210 -5.49 5.43 -7.80
C ALA A 210 -4.54 6.19 -8.75
N TRP A 211 -3.75 5.43 -9.51
CA TRP A 211 -2.87 5.99 -10.53
C TRP A 211 -3.56 6.04 -11.90
N ASP A 212 -3.74 7.25 -12.41
CA ASP A 212 -4.15 7.49 -13.79
C ASP A 212 -2.89 7.66 -14.64
N ALA A 213 -2.46 6.56 -15.27
CA ALA A 213 -1.26 6.54 -16.10
C ALA A 213 -1.38 7.39 -17.37
N ALA A 214 -2.60 7.60 -17.91
CA ALA A 214 -2.81 8.37 -19.12
C ALA A 214 -2.56 9.87 -18.87
N ARG A 215 -2.99 10.37 -17.70
CA ARG A 215 -2.78 11.77 -17.29
C ARG A 215 -1.55 11.96 -16.40
N ARG A 216 -0.93 10.88 -15.94
CA ARG A 216 0.10 10.85 -14.89
C ARG A 216 -0.35 11.60 -13.64
N VAL A 217 -1.55 11.25 -13.16
CA VAL A 217 -2.17 11.83 -11.96
C VAL A 217 -2.35 10.77 -10.90
N LEU A 218 -1.88 11.04 -9.69
CA LEU A 218 -2.27 10.32 -8.48
C LEU A 218 -3.58 10.92 -7.96
N TRP A 219 -4.70 10.25 -8.21
CA TRP A 219 -5.99 10.64 -7.65
C TRP A 219 -6.13 10.13 -6.23
N VAL A 220 -6.63 10.99 -5.34
CA VAL A 220 -6.69 10.75 -3.91
C VAL A 220 -8.07 11.13 -3.39
N HIS A 221 -8.65 10.24 -2.59
CA HIS A 221 -9.86 10.47 -1.83
C HIS A 221 -9.55 10.34 -0.34
N SER A 222 -9.84 11.37 0.45
CA SER A 222 -9.59 11.32 1.89
C SER A 222 -10.66 10.51 2.63
N GLY A 223 -10.25 9.74 3.64
CA GLY A 223 -11.17 9.21 4.63
C GLY A 223 -11.83 10.32 5.47
N ASP A 224 -12.91 9.99 6.16
CA ASP A 224 -13.71 10.91 6.98
C ASP A 224 -13.09 11.11 8.38
N ASP A 225 -12.34 10.14 8.91
CA ASP A 225 -11.74 10.22 10.23
C ASP A 225 -10.91 11.49 10.38
N GLY A 226 -11.03 12.20 11.51
CA GLY A 226 -10.31 13.46 11.73
C GLY A 226 -10.75 14.64 10.86
N GLY A 227 -11.83 14.52 10.07
CA GLY A 227 -12.40 15.62 9.27
C GLY A 227 -11.84 15.73 7.85
N GLY A 228 -11.46 14.60 7.23
CA GLY A 228 -10.99 14.63 5.85
C GLY A 228 -12.06 15.15 4.88
N ASN A 229 -11.64 15.92 3.88
CA ASN A 229 -12.55 16.79 3.13
C ASN A 229 -12.45 16.68 1.60
N THR A 230 -11.51 15.89 1.08
CA THR A 230 -11.00 16.10 -0.27
C THR A 230 -11.16 14.92 -1.22
N PHE A 231 -11.43 15.26 -2.49
CA PHE A 231 -11.04 14.50 -3.66
C PHE A 231 -10.12 15.39 -4.53
N ILE A 232 -8.88 14.96 -4.75
CA ILE A 232 -7.84 15.79 -5.38
C ILE A 232 -6.85 14.91 -6.17
N GLY A 233 -6.19 15.50 -7.17
CA GLY A 233 -5.11 14.87 -7.92
C GLY A 233 -3.74 15.47 -7.60
N PHE A 234 -2.69 14.66 -7.68
CA PHE A 234 -1.30 15.12 -7.64
C PHE A 234 -0.57 14.70 -8.92
N ILE A 235 0.13 15.65 -9.55
CA ILE A 235 0.93 15.44 -10.77
C ILE A 235 2.40 15.48 -10.36
N PRO A 236 3.16 14.36 -10.43
CA PRO A 236 4.53 14.26 -9.93
C PRO A 236 5.59 14.79 -10.91
N ASP A 237 5.30 15.88 -11.64
CA ASP A 237 6.16 16.38 -12.72
C ASP A 237 6.81 17.73 -12.40
N GLY A 238 8.12 17.79 -12.63
CA GLY A 238 8.91 19.02 -12.55
C GLY A 238 9.30 19.42 -11.12
N GLU A 239 10.41 20.13 -11.01
CA GLU A 239 10.84 20.78 -9.78
C GLU A 239 10.33 22.22 -9.75
N ASN A 240 9.76 22.62 -8.62
CA ASN A 240 9.30 23.98 -8.36
C ASN A 240 10.47 24.86 -7.90
N ARG A 241 10.28 26.19 -7.92
CA ARG A 241 11.32 27.14 -7.49
C ARG A 241 11.73 27.00 -6.02
N ASP A 242 10.87 26.42 -5.19
CA ASP A 242 11.12 26.17 -3.77
C ASP A 242 11.77 24.80 -3.49
N GLY A 243 12.11 24.03 -4.54
CA GLY A 243 12.69 22.69 -4.44
C GLY A 243 11.68 21.56 -4.20
N SER A 244 10.39 21.88 -4.08
CA SER A 244 9.34 20.86 -4.08
C SER A 244 9.12 20.28 -5.48
N PHE A 245 8.54 19.08 -5.57
CA PHE A 245 8.31 18.39 -6.84
C PHE A 245 6.83 18.22 -7.16
N GLY A 246 6.44 18.42 -8.42
CA GLY A 246 5.07 18.25 -8.86
C GLY A 246 4.11 19.35 -8.42
N ARG A 247 2.82 19.12 -8.64
CA ARG A 247 1.74 20.07 -8.30
C ARG A 247 0.44 19.36 -7.98
N TRP A 248 -0.39 20.00 -7.15
CA TRP A 248 -1.77 19.60 -6.91
C TRP A 248 -2.69 20.07 -8.04
N THR A 249 -3.75 19.30 -8.32
CA THR A 249 -4.87 19.74 -9.13
C THR A 249 -5.87 20.53 -8.28
N THR A 250 -6.98 20.96 -8.88
CA THR A 250 -8.10 21.57 -8.16
C THR A 250 -8.61 20.64 -7.06
N LEU A 251 -8.80 21.21 -5.87
CA LEU A 251 -9.47 20.55 -4.75
C LEU A 251 -10.98 20.43 -5.02
N HIS A 252 -11.52 19.22 -4.94
CA HIS A 252 -12.96 18.96 -5.03
C HIS A 252 -13.50 18.43 -3.71
N ASP A 253 -14.81 18.60 -3.50
CA ASP A 253 -15.50 18.03 -2.35
C ASP A 253 -15.36 16.50 -2.30
N SER A 254 -15.28 15.97 -1.08
CA SER A 254 -15.31 14.52 -0.83
C SER A 254 -16.51 13.86 -1.53
N LYS A 255 -16.21 12.86 -2.34
CA LYS A 255 -17.20 12.06 -3.09
C LYS A 255 -18.00 11.07 -2.23
N LEU A 256 -17.59 10.85 -0.99
CA LEU A 256 -18.10 9.77 -0.13
C LEU A 256 -18.34 10.24 1.32
N ARG A 257 -18.69 11.52 1.53
CA ARG A 257 -18.88 12.11 2.86
C ARG A 257 -19.70 11.20 3.79
N GLY A 258 -19.10 10.84 4.94
CA GLY A 258 -19.69 9.97 5.96
C GLY A 258 -19.57 8.46 5.67
N THR A 259 -18.91 8.07 4.58
CA THR A 259 -18.69 6.69 4.14
C THR A 259 -17.32 6.48 3.48
N ALA A 260 -16.38 7.41 3.64
CA ALA A 260 -15.12 7.48 2.89
C ALA A 260 -14.03 6.56 3.45
N ASN A 261 -14.10 6.23 4.73
CA ASN A 261 -13.09 5.42 5.40
C ASN A 261 -12.96 4.03 4.77
N HIS A 262 -11.72 3.58 4.61
CA HIS A 262 -11.32 2.19 4.38
C HIS A 262 -11.88 1.56 3.10
N ASN A 263 -12.20 2.40 2.11
CA ASN A 263 -12.54 1.97 0.76
C ASN A 263 -11.27 1.69 -0.06
N ALA A 264 -11.46 1.09 -1.24
CA ALA A 264 -10.39 0.89 -2.22
C ALA A 264 -10.79 1.55 -3.53
N MET A 265 -9.84 2.23 -4.19
CA MET A 265 -10.06 2.93 -5.45
C MET A 265 -9.08 2.41 -6.50
N GLN A 266 -9.53 2.31 -7.75
CA GLN A 266 -8.65 1.94 -8.85
C GLN A 266 -9.09 2.56 -10.17
N HIS A 267 -8.11 2.91 -11.01
CA HIS A 267 -8.35 3.39 -12.36
C HIS A 267 -8.58 2.23 -13.34
N VAL A 268 -9.60 2.36 -14.19
CA VAL A 268 -9.95 1.42 -15.26
C VAL A 268 -9.71 2.13 -16.60
N PRO A 269 -8.52 1.95 -17.22
CA PRO A 269 -8.10 2.75 -18.37
C PRO A 269 -8.99 2.59 -19.61
N THR A 270 -9.58 1.41 -19.82
CA THR A 270 -10.43 1.11 -20.98
C THR A 270 -11.73 1.91 -20.97
N LEU A 271 -12.20 2.31 -19.78
CA LEU A 271 -13.42 3.09 -19.60
C LEU A 271 -13.14 4.54 -19.18
N ASP A 272 -11.88 4.87 -18.89
CA ASP A 272 -11.47 6.14 -18.30
C ASP A 272 -12.28 6.48 -17.04
N LEU A 273 -12.32 5.53 -16.08
CA LEU A 273 -13.06 5.66 -14.82
C LEU A 273 -12.18 5.36 -13.62
N LEU A 274 -12.33 6.13 -12.55
CA LEU A 274 -11.89 5.78 -11.21
C LEU A 274 -13.04 5.03 -10.53
N VAL A 275 -12.86 3.75 -10.28
CA VAL A 275 -13.85 2.89 -9.62
C VAL A 275 -13.50 2.76 -8.14
N ILE A 276 -14.51 2.91 -7.27
CA ILE A 276 -14.37 2.83 -5.83
C ILE A 276 -15.25 1.69 -5.30
N ALA A 277 -14.65 0.75 -4.57
CA ALA A 277 -15.39 -0.23 -3.77
C ALA A 277 -15.80 0.41 -2.44
N CYS A 278 -17.07 0.85 -2.34
CA CYS A 278 -17.60 1.51 -1.15
C CYS A 278 -18.26 0.47 -0.22
N HIS A 279 -17.54 0.08 0.83
CA HIS A 279 -17.99 -0.98 1.72
C HIS A 279 -19.25 -0.60 2.53
N ALA A 280 -19.35 0.64 3.01
CA ALA A 280 -20.46 1.12 3.84
C ALA A 280 -21.79 1.14 3.08
N ARG A 281 -21.75 1.26 1.74
CA ARG A 281 -22.92 1.18 0.87
C ARG A 281 -23.06 -0.17 0.18
N ASP A 282 -22.11 -1.07 0.38
CA ASP A 282 -22.00 -2.33 -0.34
C ASP A 282 -22.21 -2.12 -1.84
N ALA A 283 -21.47 -1.19 -2.45
CA ALA A 283 -21.66 -0.79 -3.86
C ALA A 283 -20.36 -0.32 -4.53
N LEU A 284 -20.33 -0.40 -5.86
CA LEU A 284 -19.29 0.22 -6.69
C LEU A 284 -19.70 1.66 -7.06
N GLY A 285 -18.83 2.62 -6.80
CA GLY A 285 -18.94 4.00 -7.26
C GLY A 285 -17.95 4.28 -8.38
N ALA A 286 -18.21 5.30 -9.20
CA ALA A 286 -17.32 5.75 -10.26
C ALA A 286 -17.21 7.27 -10.32
N VAL A 287 -16.00 7.75 -10.62
CA VAL A 287 -15.68 9.14 -10.94
C VAL A 287 -14.96 9.16 -12.28
N ALA A 288 -15.39 10.04 -13.19
CA ALA A 288 -14.65 10.29 -14.42
C ALA A 288 -13.48 11.25 -14.13
N PRO A 289 -12.21 10.85 -14.30
CA PRO A 289 -11.05 11.71 -14.02
C PRO A 289 -11.01 12.95 -14.94
N GLY A 290 -11.65 12.90 -16.12
CA GLY A 290 -11.84 14.06 -16.99
C GLY A 290 -12.93 15.05 -16.52
N ARG A 291 -13.74 14.67 -15.53
CA ARG A 291 -14.78 15.51 -14.91
C ARG A 291 -14.77 15.31 -13.38
N PRO A 292 -13.65 15.64 -12.70
CA PRO A 292 -13.47 15.35 -11.28
C PRO A 292 -14.41 16.17 -10.38
N ASP A 293 -15.03 17.23 -10.91
CA ASP A 293 -16.09 18.02 -10.28
C ASP A 293 -17.44 17.29 -10.25
N ALA A 294 -17.69 16.38 -11.19
CA ALA A 294 -18.95 15.65 -11.29
C ALA A 294 -19.23 14.81 -10.02
N PRO A 295 -20.52 14.59 -9.68
CA PRO A 295 -20.89 13.71 -8.59
C PRO A 295 -20.47 12.26 -8.89
N LEU A 296 -20.25 11.50 -7.82
CA LEU A 296 -20.01 10.06 -7.91
C LEU A 296 -21.23 9.35 -8.50
N SER A 297 -21.02 8.52 -9.51
CA SER A 297 -22.05 7.68 -10.12
C SER A 297 -22.01 6.29 -9.50
N TRP A 298 -23.17 5.75 -9.12
CA TRP A 298 -23.25 4.36 -8.63
C TRP A 298 -23.36 3.40 -9.80
N LEU A 299 -22.54 2.36 -9.79
CA LEU A 299 -22.47 1.36 -10.84
C LEU A 299 -23.39 0.19 -10.50
N ALA A 300 -24.20 -0.23 -11.47
CA ALA A 300 -24.94 -1.48 -11.37
C ALA A 300 -23.98 -2.67 -11.48
N SER A 301 -24.17 -3.68 -10.64
CA SER A 301 -23.38 -4.91 -10.69
C SER A 301 -24.25 -6.16 -10.56
N CYS A 302 -23.74 -7.31 -11.02
CA CYS A 302 -24.38 -8.63 -10.94
C CYS A 302 -23.34 -9.74 -10.77
N GLY A 303 -23.79 -10.99 -10.63
CA GLY A 303 -22.91 -12.16 -10.49
C GLY A 303 -22.60 -12.53 -9.03
N GLU A 304 -21.49 -13.23 -8.82
CA GLU A 304 -21.03 -13.76 -7.53
C GLU A 304 -20.39 -12.67 -6.66
N ARG A 305 -21.13 -11.59 -6.41
CA ARG A 305 -20.62 -10.44 -5.68
C ARG A 305 -20.57 -10.72 -4.17
N PRO A 306 -19.40 -10.58 -3.50
CA PRO A 306 -19.33 -10.65 -2.05
C PRO A 306 -19.95 -9.39 -1.42
N ARG A 307 -20.17 -9.42 -0.11
CA ARG A 307 -20.39 -8.17 0.63
C ARG A 307 -19.07 -7.40 0.65
N LEU A 308 -19.07 -6.15 0.19
CA LEU A 308 -17.87 -5.33 0.22
C LEU A 308 -17.46 -5.08 1.68
N ALA A 309 -16.17 -5.21 1.94
CA ALA A 309 -15.58 -5.13 3.28
C ALA A 309 -14.61 -3.95 3.38
N GLU A 310 -14.50 -3.40 4.58
CA GLU A 310 -13.42 -2.47 4.93
C GLU A 310 -12.06 -3.11 4.64
N TYR A 311 -11.08 -2.27 4.32
CA TYR A 311 -9.67 -2.65 4.22
C TYR A 311 -9.34 -3.63 3.09
N ALA A 312 -10.27 -3.86 2.17
CA ALA A 312 -10.07 -4.66 0.98
C ALA A 312 -9.03 -4.06 0.04
N ALA A 313 -8.53 -4.86 -0.89
CA ALA A 313 -7.76 -4.37 -2.03
C ALA A 313 -8.62 -4.44 -3.29
N LEU A 314 -8.48 -3.41 -4.13
CA LEU A 314 -9.04 -3.35 -5.48
C LEU A 314 -7.91 -2.98 -6.43
N GLN A 315 -7.61 -3.83 -7.40
CA GLN A 315 -6.55 -3.60 -8.38
C GLN A 315 -7.06 -3.79 -9.80
N PHE A 316 -6.35 -3.29 -10.80
CA PHE A 316 -6.70 -3.48 -12.20
C PHE A 316 -5.72 -4.48 -12.79
N ALA A 317 -6.24 -5.49 -13.50
CA ALA A 317 -5.49 -6.53 -14.16
C ALA A 317 -5.48 -6.25 -15.67
N PRO A 318 -4.37 -5.69 -16.22
CA PRO A 318 -4.35 -5.16 -17.58
C PRO A 318 -4.62 -6.18 -18.68
N ARG A 319 -4.29 -7.47 -18.49
CA ARG A 319 -4.49 -8.48 -19.54
C ARG A 319 -5.90 -9.01 -19.58
N SER A 320 -6.52 -9.22 -18.42
CA SER A 320 -7.93 -9.60 -18.37
C SER A 320 -8.86 -8.41 -18.58
N GLY A 321 -8.37 -7.17 -18.44
CA GLY A 321 -9.19 -5.96 -18.51
C GLY A 321 -10.18 -5.84 -17.36
N ALA A 322 -9.97 -6.57 -16.28
CA ALA A 322 -10.87 -6.63 -15.13
C ALA A 322 -10.28 -5.95 -13.90
N LEU A 323 -11.14 -5.53 -12.98
CA LEU A 323 -10.72 -5.25 -11.61
C LEU A 323 -10.60 -6.56 -10.82
N VAL A 324 -9.70 -6.60 -9.85
CA VAL A 324 -9.45 -7.71 -8.96
C VAL A 324 -9.70 -7.23 -7.54
N TYR A 325 -10.70 -7.82 -6.90
CA TYR A 325 -11.09 -7.50 -5.54
C TYR A 325 -10.72 -8.65 -4.59
N CYS A 326 -10.15 -8.32 -3.45
CA CYS A 326 -9.82 -9.27 -2.40
C CYS A 326 -10.04 -8.65 -1.03
N ALA A 327 -10.76 -9.36 -0.16
CA ALA A 327 -11.02 -8.96 1.21
C ALA A 327 -10.58 -10.07 2.19
N PRO A 328 -9.81 -9.74 3.25
CA PRO A 328 -9.42 -10.72 4.26
C PRO A 328 -10.61 -11.39 4.96
N ARG A 329 -11.70 -10.63 5.18
CA ARG A 329 -12.91 -11.11 5.86
C ARG A 329 -13.65 -12.21 5.10
N ASP A 330 -13.42 -12.35 3.80
CA ASP A 330 -14.01 -13.39 2.96
C ASP A 330 -13.06 -14.60 2.81
N GLY A 331 -12.21 -14.84 3.81
CA GLY A 331 -11.19 -15.90 3.78
C GLY A 331 -10.21 -15.73 2.62
N GLY A 332 -9.90 -14.48 2.26
CA GLY A 332 -9.01 -14.17 1.14
C GLY A 332 -9.51 -14.63 -0.23
N ALA A 333 -10.82 -14.86 -0.39
CA ALA A 333 -11.41 -15.08 -1.70
C ALA A 333 -11.10 -13.91 -2.64
N VAL A 334 -10.90 -14.23 -3.92
CA VAL A 334 -10.52 -13.25 -4.94
C VAL A 334 -11.59 -13.24 -6.00
N TYR A 335 -12.00 -12.05 -6.40
CA TYR A 335 -13.06 -11.83 -7.37
C TYR A 335 -12.53 -11.00 -8.53
N ALA A 336 -12.88 -11.39 -9.75
CA ALA A 336 -12.78 -10.53 -10.91
C ALA A 336 -14.08 -9.71 -11.03
N ILE A 337 -13.93 -8.43 -11.37
CA ILE A 337 -15.02 -7.53 -11.71
C ILE A 337 -14.82 -7.07 -13.14
N GLU A 338 -15.57 -7.68 -14.05
CA GLU A 338 -15.48 -7.45 -15.48
C GLU A 338 -16.31 -6.18 -15.82
N PRO A 339 -15.69 -5.17 -16.47
CA PRO A 339 -16.41 -4.00 -16.94
C PRO A 339 -17.39 -4.37 -18.06
N PRO A 340 -18.44 -3.57 -18.29
CA PRO A 340 -19.27 -3.69 -19.49
C PRO A 340 -18.44 -3.38 -20.77
N ASP A 341 -18.77 -4.02 -21.89
CA ASP A 341 -18.08 -3.82 -23.18
C ASP A 341 -18.11 -2.36 -23.67
N SER A 342 -19.15 -1.61 -23.29
CA SER A 342 -19.27 -0.20 -23.61
C SER A 342 -20.13 0.50 -22.56
N LEU A 343 -19.77 1.76 -22.26
CA LEU A 343 -20.63 2.66 -21.47
C LEU A 343 -21.78 3.25 -22.31
N LEU A 344 -21.73 3.12 -23.64
CA LEU A 344 -22.72 3.70 -24.57
C LEU A 344 -23.98 2.82 -24.74
N SER A 345 -23.91 1.53 -24.41
CA SER A 345 -25.07 0.63 -24.48
C SER A 345 -26.02 0.88 -23.30
N CYS A 346 -26.88 1.90 -23.45
CA CYS A 346 -27.92 2.33 -22.50
C CYS A 346 -27.44 2.42 -21.04
N ALA A 347 -27.18 3.63 -20.54
CA ALA A 347 -26.75 3.96 -19.18
C ALA A 347 -27.58 3.34 -18.01
N LYS A 348 -28.66 2.61 -18.28
CA LYS A 348 -29.45 1.82 -17.32
C LYS A 348 -29.16 0.31 -17.32
N ALA A 349 -28.42 -0.23 -18.29
CA ALA A 349 -28.22 -1.66 -18.51
C ALA A 349 -26.75 -2.12 -18.46
N ALA A 350 -25.77 -1.22 -18.51
CA ALA A 350 -24.37 -1.57 -18.34
C ALA A 350 -24.11 -2.07 -16.90
N ARG A 351 -23.88 -3.38 -16.74
CA ARG A 351 -23.68 -4.03 -15.44
C ARG A 351 -22.27 -4.59 -15.35
N TRP A 352 -21.62 -4.32 -14.22
CA TRP A 352 -20.34 -4.92 -13.86
C TRP A 352 -20.54 -6.35 -13.37
N SER A 353 -19.85 -7.32 -13.97
CA SER A 353 -20.02 -8.73 -13.66
C SER A 353 -18.98 -9.18 -12.64
N TRP A 354 -19.44 -9.75 -11.52
CA TRP A 354 -18.58 -10.34 -10.49
C TRP A 354 -18.47 -11.84 -10.69
N ARG A 355 -17.25 -12.35 -10.64
CA ARG A 355 -16.96 -13.78 -10.70
C ARG A 355 -15.87 -14.12 -9.70
N ARG A 356 -16.09 -15.17 -8.90
CA ARG A 356 -15.04 -15.70 -8.04
C ARG A 356 -13.94 -16.35 -8.90
N VAL A 357 -12.67 -16.03 -8.62
CA VAL A 357 -11.52 -16.51 -9.42
C VAL A 357 -10.58 -17.43 -8.66
N ASP A 358 -10.73 -17.57 -7.35
CA ASP A 358 -10.00 -18.60 -6.59
C ASP A 358 -10.59 -19.99 -6.84
N ALA A 359 -9.70 -20.97 -6.94
CA ALA A 359 -10.07 -22.35 -7.23
C ALA A 359 -10.83 -22.99 -6.05
N PRO A 360 -11.89 -23.78 -6.30
CA PRO A 360 -12.68 -24.41 -5.24
C PRO A 360 -11.88 -25.45 -4.44
N ASP A 361 -10.84 -26.03 -5.04
CA ASP A 361 -9.91 -26.99 -4.45
C ASP A 361 -8.61 -26.33 -3.94
N ARG A 362 -8.62 -25.01 -3.68
CA ARG A 362 -7.46 -24.32 -3.11
C ARG A 362 -7.04 -24.94 -1.78
N THR A 363 -5.76 -25.24 -1.65
CA THR A 363 -5.16 -25.84 -0.45
C THR A 363 -4.46 -24.82 0.45
N LEU A 364 -4.24 -23.60 -0.04
CA LEU A 364 -3.54 -22.54 0.67
C LEU A 364 -4.45 -21.30 0.81
N ASP A 365 -4.67 -20.89 2.05
CA ASP A 365 -5.20 -19.57 2.40
C ASP A 365 -4.03 -18.72 2.93
N PRO A 366 -3.60 -17.65 2.23
CA PRO A 366 -2.45 -16.85 2.65
C PRO A 366 -2.67 -16.11 3.98
N PHE A 367 -3.92 -15.87 4.39
CA PHE A 367 -4.23 -15.20 5.65
C PHE A 367 -4.10 -16.15 6.83
N GLU A 368 -4.66 -17.36 6.70
CA GLU A 368 -4.53 -18.39 7.73
C GLU A 368 -3.08 -18.88 7.82
N ASP A 369 -2.42 -19.09 6.68
CA ASP A 369 -1.01 -19.50 6.65
C ASP A 369 -0.08 -18.49 7.33
N ALA A 370 -0.24 -17.19 7.03
CA ALA A 370 0.53 -16.15 7.72
C ALA A 370 0.23 -16.12 9.22
N ALA A 371 -1.02 -16.31 9.63
CA ALA A 371 -1.38 -16.33 11.04
C ALA A 371 -0.84 -17.56 11.80
N GLN A 372 -0.70 -18.71 11.14
CA GLN A 372 -0.15 -19.93 11.73
C GLN A 372 1.38 -19.93 11.76
N SER A 373 2.02 -19.35 10.75
CA SER A 373 3.48 -19.32 10.61
C SER A 373 4.15 -18.16 11.34
N SER A 374 3.43 -17.06 11.57
CA SER A 374 3.97 -15.87 12.21
C SER A 374 4.32 -16.09 13.68
N ARG A 375 5.39 -15.44 14.13
CA ARG A 375 5.74 -15.33 15.57
C ARG A 375 5.05 -14.14 16.24
N GLY A 376 4.15 -13.44 15.54
CA GLY A 376 3.49 -12.23 15.98
C GLY A 376 1.97 -12.33 15.90
N ALA A 377 1.30 -11.37 16.52
CA ALA A 377 -0.13 -11.19 16.31
C ALA A 377 -0.35 -10.73 14.86
N VAL A 378 -1.22 -11.44 14.15
CA VAL A 378 -1.56 -11.17 12.75
C VAL A 378 -2.97 -10.60 12.69
N ASN A 379 -3.12 -9.37 12.24
CA ASN A 379 -4.40 -8.69 12.08
C ASN A 379 -5.16 -9.23 10.85
N ARG A 380 -5.98 -10.26 11.05
CA ARG A 380 -6.71 -10.96 9.97
C ARG A 380 -7.73 -10.10 9.21
N SER A 381 -7.95 -8.84 9.59
CA SER A 381 -9.03 -8.01 9.02
C SER A 381 -8.59 -7.11 7.88
N HIS A 382 -7.30 -6.81 7.71
CA HIS A 382 -6.87 -5.73 6.82
C HIS A 382 -5.82 -6.11 5.75
N LEU A 383 -5.99 -5.53 4.56
CA LEU A 383 -5.11 -5.72 3.42
C LEU A 383 -4.49 -4.41 2.95
N PHE A 384 -5.29 -3.33 2.90
CA PHE A 384 -4.88 -1.99 2.50
C PHE A 384 -3.90 -2.02 1.33
N GLY A 385 -4.33 -2.31 0.10
CA GLY A 385 -3.45 -2.25 -1.07
C GLY A 385 -2.19 -3.14 -1.06
N ARG A 386 -1.97 -4.02 -0.07
CA ARG A 386 -0.81 -4.95 -0.06
C ARG A 386 -0.95 -6.14 -1.01
N LEU A 387 -2.11 -6.29 -1.64
CA LEU A 387 -2.29 -7.07 -2.85
C LEU A 387 -2.14 -6.17 -4.07
N ARG A 388 -1.21 -6.50 -4.96
CA ARG A 388 -0.96 -5.78 -6.21
C ARG A 388 -0.94 -6.74 -7.39
N ILE A 389 -1.18 -6.23 -8.60
CA ILE A 389 -1.09 -7.03 -9.82
C ILE A 389 0.27 -6.82 -10.49
N ALA A 390 0.97 -7.93 -10.72
CA ALA A 390 2.12 -8.01 -11.61
C ALA A 390 1.69 -8.65 -12.92
N THR A 391 2.04 -8.02 -14.05
CA THR A 391 1.66 -8.49 -15.38
C THR A 391 2.89 -8.96 -16.14
N PHE A 392 2.82 -10.16 -16.70
CA PHE A 392 3.86 -10.76 -17.53
C PHE A 392 3.29 -11.26 -18.86
N ASP A 393 4.17 -11.77 -19.73
CA ASP A 393 3.82 -12.27 -21.06
C ASP A 393 2.83 -13.44 -21.06
N ASP A 394 2.70 -14.16 -19.94
CA ASP A 394 1.82 -15.31 -19.81
C ASP A 394 0.58 -15.07 -18.93
N GLY A 395 0.41 -13.87 -18.35
CA GLY A 395 -0.80 -13.53 -17.61
C GLY A 395 -0.63 -12.43 -16.55
N ASP A 396 -1.72 -12.21 -15.82
CA ASP A 396 -1.75 -11.37 -14.63
C ASP A 396 -1.60 -12.21 -13.36
N TYR A 397 -0.87 -11.67 -12.39
CA TYR A 397 -0.53 -12.33 -11.13
C TYR A 397 -0.87 -11.41 -9.97
N ALA A 398 -1.73 -11.87 -9.06
CA ALA A 398 -1.91 -11.23 -7.77
C ALA A 398 -0.73 -11.57 -6.86
N VAL A 399 -0.03 -10.55 -6.36
CA VAL A 399 1.08 -10.68 -5.42
C VAL A 399 0.68 -10.06 -4.09
N LEU A 400 0.89 -10.80 -3.01
CA LEU A 400 0.43 -10.43 -1.67
C LEU A 400 1.57 -10.47 -0.66
N VAL A 401 1.82 -9.32 -0.03
CA VAL A 401 2.63 -9.22 1.18
C VAL A 401 1.70 -9.22 2.39
N ARG A 402 1.68 -10.32 3.16
CA ARG A 402 0.76 -10.44 4.29
C ARG A 402 1.36 -9.93 5.60
N HIS A 403 2.38 -10.58 6.14
CA HIS A 403 2.97 -10.25 7.43
C HIS A 403 4.50 -10.12 7.32
N VAL A 404 5.16 -9.39 8.22
CA VAL A 404 6.61 -9.17 8.15
C VAL A 404 7.45 -10.46 8.24
N ASP A 405 6.94 -11.51 8.87
CA ASP A 405 7.61 -12.81 9.07
C ASP A 405 6.86 -13.98 8.41
N SER A 406 6.02 -13.70 7.41
CA SER A 406 5.40 -14.70 6.54
C SER A 406 6.03 -14.67 5.14
N PRO A 407 5.86 -15.74 4.33
CA PRO A 407 6.15 -15.69 2.91
C PRO A 407 5.43 -14.55 2.18
N VAL A 408 5.96 -14.20 1.00
CA VAL A 408 5.18 -13.50 -0.03
C VAL A 408 4.39 -14.56 -0.80
N TYR A 409 3.14 -14.22 -1.12
CA TYR A 409 2.22 -15.11 -1.82
C TYR A 409 1.95 -14.62 -3.23
N ALA A 410 1.75 -15.54 -4.17
CA ALA A 410 1.35 -15.21 -5.53
C ALA A 410 0.24 -16.14 -6.03
N MET A 411 -0.65 -15.60 -6.85
CA MET A 411 -1.68 -16.35 -7.56
C MET A 411 -1.74 -15.90 -9.00
N ARG A 412 -1.65 -16.84 -9.95
CA ARG A 412 -1.96 -16.56 -11.35
C ARG A 412 -3.47 -16.36 -11.49
N LEU A 413 -3.88 -15.25 -12.06
CA LEU A 413 -5.29 -14.98 -12.34
C LEU A 413 -5.75 -15.80 -13.56
N PRO A 414 -7.00 -16.29 -13.60
CA PRO A 414 -7.62 -16.77 -14.82
C PRO A 414 -7.61 -15.67 -15.89
N GLY A 415 -7.23 -16.03 -17.12
CA GLY A 415 -7.24 -15.12 -18.27
C GLY A 415 -8.62 -14.91 -18.85
#